data_AF-A0A2G2VCC2-F1
#
_entry.id   AF-A0A2G2VCC2-F1
#
_cell.length_a   1.000
_cell.length_b   1.000
_cell.length_c   1.000
_cell.angle_alpha   90.00
_cell.angle_beta   90.00
_cell.angle_gamma   90.00
#
_symmetry.space_group_name_H-M   'P 1'
#
loop_
_entity.id
_entity.type
_entity.pdbx_description
1 polymer ?
#
loop_
_entity_poly.entity_id
_entity_poly.type
_entity_poly.pdbx_seq_one_letter_code
_entity_poly.pdbx_strand_id
1 'polypeptide(L)'
;MGSSTQAIRYPVATTGAGNIDALNRVLADLCTRSNPKDGAALTLRLLVEEEARDLSGEDFAHFMDHLYDRITTFLNCNEVPENMGALRAIYELMDVTISENASKVAKFSNYMRAAFETKRDPKILVLSSKFLDHLARSGGAMTADEVERQVKVALEWLRGERIEYHHFAAVLILKEMAENASTVFNVHVSEFVDVIWVALRDPMLAVQGKDDEALRACLCVIKKRETRWRVQWYYRMFDATQDVLGRNAPVYSIHGSLLAVGELLRFHLQEVEAL
;
A
#
# COMPACT_ATOMS: atom_id res chain seq x y z
N MET A 1 -67.84 9.97 30.07
CA MET A 1 -67.52 9.46 28.73
C MET A 1 -66.29 10.20 28.25
N GLY A 2 -65.14 9.53 28.24
CA GLY A 2 -63.84 10.13 27.90
C GLY A 2 -63.69 10.30 26.40
N SER A 3 -63.29 11.49 25.96
CA SER A 3 -62.92 11.75 24.57
C SER A 3 -61.43 11.50 24.42
N SER A 4 -61.09 10.39 23.77
CA SER A 4 -59.73 9.93 23.50
C SER A 4 -59.01 10.85 22.52
N THR A 5 -57.88 11.37 22.96
CA THR A 5 -56.88 12.11 22.18
C THR A 5 -56.34 11.24 21.03
N GLN A 6 -56.57 11.66 19.78
CA GLN A 6 -55.90 11.07 18.62
C GLN A 6 -54.46 11.60 18.58
N ALA A 7 -53.52 10.79 19.07
CA ALA A 7 -52.10 11.03 18.89
C ALA A 7 -51.74 10.82 17.41
N ILE A 8 -51.33 11.91 16.76
CA ILE A 8 -50.69 11.89 15.45
C ILE A 8 -49.40 11.09 15.60
N ARG A 9 -49.39 9.87 15.06
CA ARG A 9 -48.15 9.09 14.90
C ARG A 9 -47.29 9.79 13.86
N TYR A 10 -46.20 10.39 14.29
CA TYR A 10 -45.09 10.73 13.40
C TYR A 10 -44.53 9.42 12.81
N PRO A 11 -44.16 9.39 11.52
CA PRO A 11 -43.39 8.26 11.01
C PRO A 11 -42.03 8.28 11.70
N VAL A 12 -41.74 7.23 12.44
CA VAL A 12 -40.40 6.93 12.94
C VAL A 12 -39.50 6.84 11.71
N ALA A 13 -38.44 7.64 11.68
CA ALA A 13 -37.47 7.67 10.60
C ALA A 13 -36.85 6.27 10.44
N THR A 14 -37.17 5.61 9.34
CA THR A 14 -36.52 4.38 8.84
C THR A 14 -35.15 4.67 8.20
N THR A 15 -34.51 5.78 8.57
CA THR A 15 -33.28 6.29 7.93
C THR A 15 -32.11 5.30 8.02
N GLY A 16 -31.96 4.56 9.13
CA GLY A 16 -30.85 3.62 9.29
C GLY A 16 -30.81 2.46 8.28
N ALA A 17 -31.97 1.94 7.86
CA ALA A 17 -32.03 0.81 6.91
C ALA A 17 -31.69 1.25 5.47
N GLY A 18 -32.15 2.44 5.06
CA GLY A 18 -31.87 2.98 3.73
C GLY A 18 -30.39 3.30 3.52
N ASN A 19 -29.70 3.76 4.56
CA ASN A 19 -28.30 4.18 4.50
C ASN A 19 -27.37 2.96 4.39
N ILE A 20 -27.68 1.87 5.10
CA ILE A 20 -26.94 0.60 4.98
C ILE A 20 -27.14 -0.04 3.58
N ASP A 21 -28.34 0.04 3.01
CA ASP A 21 -28.61 -0.46 1.65
C ASP A 21 -27.91 0.39 0.58
N ALA A 22 -27.81 1.72 0.78
CA ALA A 22 -27.01 2.60 -0.07
C ALA A 22 -25.52 2.23 0.02
N LEU A 23 -24.99 2.05 1.23
CA LEU A 23 -23.61 1.63 1.47
C LEU A 23 -23.29 0.30 0.79
N ASN A 24 -24.14 -0.71 0.94
CA ASN A 24 -23.93 -2.03 0.33
C ASN A 24 -23.92 -1.97 -1.20
N ARG A 25 -24.73 -1.09 -1.82
CA ARG A 25 -24.71 -0.87 -3.26
C ARG A 25 -23.41 -0.23 -3.72
N VAL A 26 -22.96 0.83 -3.03
CA VAL A 26 -21.69 1.50 -3.35
C VAL A 26 -20.51 0.53 -3.21
N LEU A 27 -20.49 -0.25 -2.12
CA LEU A 27 -19.45 -1.27 -1.91
C LEU A 27 -19.45 -2.33 -3.01
N ALA A 28 -20.63 -2.77 -3.49
CA ALA A 28 -20.72 -3.72 -4.61
C ALA A 28 -20.18 -3.12 -5.93
N ASP A 29 -20.41 -1.84 -6.19
CA ASP A 29 -19.88 -1.14 -7.37
C ASP A 29 -18.35 -1.02 -7.34
N LEU A 30 -17.75 -0.97 -6.15
CA LEU A 30 -16.30 -0.99 -5.97
C LEU A 30 -15.67 -2.36 -6.23
N CYS A 31 -16.43 -3.44 -6.08
CA CYS A 31 -15.98 -4.83 -6.25
C CYS A 31 -15.81 -5.22 -7.73
N THR A 32 -14.84 -4.61 -8.39
CA THR A 32 -14.55 -4.85 -9.82
C THR A 32 -13.06 -5.13 -10.04
N ARG A 33 -12.74 -6.05 -10.97
CA ARG A 33 -11.34 -6.37 -11.32
C ARG A 33 -10.62 -5.25 -12.07
N SER A 34 -11.36 -4.50 -12.88
CA SER A 34 -10.87 -3.30 -13.56
C SER A 34 -11.04 -2.09 -12.66
N ASN A 35 -10.56 -0.91 -13.09
CA ASN A 35 -10.99 0.33 -12.45
C ASN A 35 -12.53 0.37 -12.43
N PRO A 36 -13.13 0.78 -11.30
CA PRO A 36 -14.55 0.98 -11.23
C PRO A 36 -14.94 2.12 -12.19
N LYS A 37 -16.23 2.25 -12.52
CA LYS A 37 -16.70 3.41 -13.27
C LYS A 37 -16.28 4.69 -12.54
N ASP A 38 -15.90 5.72 -13.30
CA ASP A 38 -15.49 7.01 -12.74
C ASP A 38 -16.50 7.48 -11.71
N GLY A 39 -16.02 7.77 -10.50
CA GLY A 39 -16.83 8.32 -9.40
C GLY A 39 -17.31 7.33 -8.33
N ALA A 40 -17.28 6.01 -8.52
CA ALA A 40 -17.80 5.08 -7.49
C ALA A 40 -17.05 5.16 -6.15
N ALA A 41 -15.73 5.38 -6.21
CA ALA A 41 -14.89 5.58 -5.03
C ALA A 41 -15.23 6.90 -4.32
N LEU A 42 -15.39 7.98 -5.09
CA LEU A 42 -15.84 9.27 -4.58
C LEU A 42 -17.25 9.20 -3.97
N THR A 43 -18.15 8.38 -4.53
CA THR A 43 -19.48 8.17 -3.98
C THR A 43 -19.43 7.60 -2.57
N LEU A 44 -18.50 6.67 -2.28
CA LEU A 44 -18.33 6.14 -0.92
C LEU A 44 -17.89 7.25 0.03
N ARG A 45 -16.90 8.05 -0.38
CA ARG A 45 -16.41 9.18 0.42
C ARG A 45 -17.53 10.15 0.75
N LEU A 46 -18.28 10.58 -0.26
CA LEU A 46 -19.40 11.52 -0.10
C LEU A 46 -20.49 10.95 0.82
N LEU A 47 -20.84 9.67 0.67
CA LEU A 47 -21.80 9.00 1.54
C LEU A 47 -21.32 9.04 2.99
N VAL A 48 -20.07 8.66 3.27
CA VAL A 48 -19.54 8.67 4.64
C VAL A 48 -19.51 10.09 5.23
N GLU A 49 -19.16 11.11 4.42
CA GLU A 49 -19.16 12.51 4.84
C GLU A 49 -20.58 13.07 5.06
N GLU A 50 -21.58 12.61 4.32
CA GLU A 50 -23.00 12.93 4.53
C GLU A 50 -23.53 12.29 5.82
N GLU A 51 -23.32 10.98 5.99
CA GLU A 51 -23.74 10.27 7.19
C GLU A 51 -23.06 10.82 8.46
N ALA A 52 -21.81 11.27 8.36
CA ALA A 52 -21.11 11.92 9.48
C ALA A 52 -21.74 13.27 9.89
N ARG A 53 -22.46 13.94 8.97
CA ARG A 53 -23.16 15.21 9.24
C ARG A 53 -24.59 14.99 9.72
N ASP A 54 -25.24 13.96 9.20
CA ASP A 54 -26.68 13.76 9.35
C ASP A 54 -27.05 12.82 10.51
N LEU A 55 -26.17 11.87 10.87
CA LEU A 55 -26.41 10.91 11.94
C LEU A 55 -25.96 11.42 13.31
N SER A 56 -26.57 10.87 14.36
CA SER A 56 -26.06 11.00 15.73
C SER A 56 -24.72 10.27 15.88
N GLY A 57 -23.92 10.61 16.89
CA GLY A 57 -22.63 9.95 17.11
C GLY A 57 -22.74 8.42 17.32
N GLU A 58 -23.81 7.95 17.94
CA GLU A 58 -24.06 6.51 18.17
C GLU A 58 -24.49 5.79 16.87
N ASP A 59 -25.40 6.39 16.11
CA ASP A 59 -25.85 5.84 14.83
C ASP A 59 -24.72 5.82 13.79
N PHE A 60 -23.90 6.87 13.79
CA PHE A 60 -22.72 6.96 12.93
C PHE A 60 -21.66 5.91 13.30
N ALA A 61 -21.44 5.67 14.60
CA ALA A 61 -20.54 4.61 15.05
C ALA A 61 -21.01 3.23 14.56
N HIS A 62 -22.31 2.93 14.69
CA HIS A 62 -22.89 1.68 14.18
C HIS A 62 -22.77 1.56 12.65
N PHE A 63 -23.00 2.65 11.91
CA PHE A 63 -22.79 2.69 10.45
C PHE A 63 -21.34 2.38 10.08
N MET A 64 -20.38 3.00 10.77
CA MET A 64 -18.95 2.78 10.53
C MET A 64 -18.51 1.37 10.89
N ASP A 65 -19.03 0.79 11.98
CA ASP A 65 -18.74 -0.59 12.35
C ASP A 65 -19.25 -1.57 11.28
N HIS A 66 -20.47 -1.36 10.77
CA HIS A 66 -20.97 -2.15 9.64
C HIS A 66 -20.09 -2.00 8.39
N LEU A 67 -19.62 -0.80 8.07
CA LEU A 67 -18.69 -0.57 6.97
C LEU A 67 -17.36 -1.33 7.17
N TYR A 68 -16.76 -1.23 8.35
CA TYR A 68 -15.52 -1.94 8.66
C TYR A 68 -15.69 -3.47 8.63
N ASP A 69 -16.82 -3.99 9.08
CA ASP A 69 -17.12 -5.42 9.00
C ASP A 69 -17.23 -5.90 7.55
N ARG A 70 -17.88 -5.11 6.68
CA ARG A 70 -17.97 -5.43 5.24
C ARG A 70 -16.60 -5.38 4.57
N ILE A 71 -15.79 -4.37 4.85
CA ILE A 71 -14.40 -4.27 4.37
C ILE A 71 -13.60 -5.48 4.81
N THR A 72 -13.67 -5.85 6.09
CA THR A 72 -12.98 -7.01 6.65
C THR A 72 -13.42 -8.30 5.97
N THR A 73 -14.73 -8.48 5.75
CA THR A 73 -15.28 -9.63 5.04
C THR A 73 -14.76 -9.71 3.61
N PHE A 74 -14.78 -8.59 2.88
CA PHE A 74 -14.30 -8.50 1.52
C PHE A 74 -12.78 -8.66 1.41
N LEU A 75 -12.01 -8.26 2.42
CA LEU A 75 -10.58 -8.48 2.44
C LEU A 75 -10.25 -9.93 2.78
N ASN A 76 -11.06 -10.63 3.57
CA ASN A 76 -10.77 -12.02 3.96
C ASN A 76 -11.23 -13.06 2.92
N CYS A 77 -12.14 -12.72 2.02
CA CYS A 77 -12.56 -13.64 0.96
C CYS A 77 -11.46 -13.87 -0.09
N ASN A 78 -11.56 -14.95 -0.87
CA ASN A 78 -10.57 -15.31 -1.90
C ASN A 78 -10.88 -14.70 -3.27
N GLU A 79 -11.90 -13.84 -3.35
CA GLU A 79 -12.34 -13.23 -4.59
C GLU A 79 -11.61 -11.90 -4.84
N VAL A 80 -10.90 -11.84 -5.97
CA VAL A 80 -10.13 -10.66 -6.38
C VAL A 80 -10.97 -9.39 -6.49
N PRO A 81 -12.17 -9.39 -7.11
CA PRO A 81 -13.00 -8.17 -7.20
C PRO A 81 -13.33 -7.59 -5.83
N GLU A 82 -13.72 -8.42 -4.86
CA GLU A 82 -14.06 -8.03 -3.49
C GLU A 82 -12.84 -7.51 -2.74
N ASN A 83 -11.69 -8.18 -2.84
CA ASN A 83 -10.45 -7.69 -2.25
C ASN A 83 -10.06 -6.30 -2.82
N MET A 84 -10.22 -6.11 -4.14
CA MET A 84 -9.98 -4.82 -4.79
C MET A 84 -10.98 -3.75 -4.32
N GLY A 85 -12.25 -4.11 -4.16
CA GLY A 85 -13.29 -3.23 -3.61
C GLY A 85 -12.99 -2.79 -2.18
N ALA A 86 -12.57 -3.71 -1.32
CA ALA A 86 -12.14 -3.42 0.04
C ALA A 86 -10.97 -2.43 0.08
N LEU A 87 -9.92 -2.67 -0.72
CA LEU A 87 -8.76 -1.78 -0.76
C LEU A 87 -9.10 -0.38 -1.28
N ARG A 88 -9.99 -0.25 -2.28
CA ARG A 88 -10.48 1.06 -2.75
C ARG A 88 -11.29 1.77 -1.68
N ALA A 89 -12.16 1.03 -0.99
CA ALA A 89 -12.94 1.60 0.11
C ALA A 89 -12.03 2.13 1.22
N ILE A 90 -11.00 1.36 1.60
CA ILE A 90 -10.01 1.80 2.59
C ILE A 90 -9.29 3.07 2.11
N TYR A 91 -8.87 3.10 0.83
CA TYR A 91 -8.17 4.25 0.26
C TYR A 91 -9.00 5.54 0.37
N GLU A 92 -10.27 5.51 -0.06
CA GLU A 92 -11.17 6.67 0.06
C GLU A 92 -11.44 7.06 1.50
N LEU A 93 -11.56 6.07 2.39
CA LEU A 93 -11.76 6.33 3.81
C LEU A 93 -10.55 7.02 4.44
N MET A 94 -9.32 6.88 3.94
CA MET A 94 -8.16 7.58 4.50
C MET A 94 -8.33 9.09 4.53
N ASP A 95 -8.89 9.64 3.46
CA ASP A 95 -9.06 11.09 3.29
C ASP A 95 -10.25 11.68 4.05
N VAL A 96 -11.13 10.84 4.59
CA VAL A 96 -12.28 11.31 5.38
C VAL A 96 -11.79 11.73 6.76
N THR A 97 -11.79 13.02 7.05
CA THR A 97 -11.44 13.55 8.38
C THR A 97 -12.61 13.37 9.35
N ILE A 98 -12.58 12.30 10.15
CA ILE A 98 -13.57 11.99 11.20
C ILE A 98 -12.90 12.22 12.56
N SER A 99 -13.66 12.51 13.61
CA SER A 99 -13.14 12.76 14.97
C SER A 99 -12.33 11.61 15.59
N GLU A 100 -12.47 10.36 15.11
CA GLU A 100 -11.79 9.17 15.64
C GLU A 100 -10.60 8.70 14.78
N ASN A 101 -9.54 9.52 14.69
CA ASN A 101 -8.41 9.21 13.82
C ASN A 101 -7.48 8.09 14.32
N ALA A 102 -7.36 7.86 15.63
CA ALA A 102 -6.40 6.88 16.17
C ALA A 102 -6.82 5.40 15.98
N SER A 103 -8.08 5.07 16.27
CA SER A 103 -8.65 3.72 16.06
C SER A 103 -8.65 3.34 14.58
N LYS A 104 -8.94 4.32 13.73
CA LYS A 104 -8.93 4.21 12.27
C LYS A 104 -7.54 3.86 11.70
N VAL A 105 -6.48 4.55 12.14
CA VAL A 105 -5.10 4.24 11.73
C VAL A 105 -4.72 2.81 12.09
N ALA A 106 -5.07 2.34 13.29
CA ALA A 106 -4.79 0.96 13.69
C ALA A 106 -5.54 -0.08 12.83
N LYS A 107 -6.82 0.15 12.53
CA LYS A 107 -7.60 -0.71 11.61
C LYS A 107 -6.96 -0.76 10.22
N PHE A 108 -6.57 0.40 9.69
CA PHE A 108 -5.90 0.53 8.39
C PHE A 108 -4.57 -0.20 8.32
N SER A 109 -3.72 -0.07 9.34
CA SER A 109 -2.47 -0.83 9.43
C SER A 109 -2.73 -2.36 9.41
N ASN A 110 -3.76 -2.82 10.11
CA ASN A 110 -4.14 -4.25 10.11
C ASN A 110 -4.65 -4.71 8.74
N TYR A 111 -5.46 -3.91 8.05
CA TYR A 111 -5.92 -4.24 6.69
C TYR A 111 -4.77 -4.27 5.69
N MET A 112 -3.84 -3.31 5.78
CA MET A 112 -2.65 -3.28 4.94
C MET A 112 -1.83 -4.55 5.12
N ARG A 113 -1.58 -4.93 6.38
CA ARG A 113 -0.85 -6.14 6.75
C ARG A 113 -1.53 -7.38 6.19
N ALA A 114 -2.83 -7.53 6.42
CA ALA A 114 -3.60 -8.65 5.88
C ALA A 114 -3.55 -8.70 4.35
N ALA A 115 -3.60 -7.56 3.66
CA ALA A 115 -3.52 -7.51 2.21
C ALA A 115 -2.16 -8.01 1.67
N PHE A 116 -1.04 -7.62 2.27
CA PHE A 116 0.29 -8.08 1.83
C PHE A 116 0.63 -9.51 2.28
N GLU A 117 0.17 -9.92 3.46
CA GLU A 117 0.53 -11.24 4.04
C GLU A 117 -0.33 -12.38 3.49
N THR A 118 -1.59 -12.11 3.14
CA THR A 118 -2.54 -13.17 2.76
C THR A 118 -2.84 -13.22 1.27
N LYS A 119 -2.65 -12.12 0.54
CA LYS A 119 -3.05 -12.03 -0.87
C LYS A 119 -1.88 -12.30 -1.80
N ARG A 120 -2.19 -13.01 -2.89
CA ARG A 120 -1.19 -13.47 -3.87
C ARG A 120 -1.37 -12.84 -5.24
N ASP A 121 -2.55 -12.27 -5.52
CA ASP A 121 -2.84 -11.67 -6.82
C ASP A 121 -2.03 -10.36 -6.98
N PRO A 122 -1.23 -10.23 -8.06
CA PRO A 122 -0.40 -9.04 -8.26
C PRO A 122 -1.20 -7.73 -8.33
N LYS A 123 -2.44 -7.73 -8.83
CA LYS A 123 -3.27 -6.51 -8.90
C LYS A 123 -3.66 -6.04 -7.51
N ILE A 124 -3.96 -6.97 -6.61
CA ILE A 124 -4.23 -6.67 -5.21
C ILE A 124 -2.98 -6.06 -4.57
N LEU A 125 -1.83 -6.69 -4.74
CA LEU A 125 -0.56 -6.22 -4.15
C LEU A 125 -0.14 -4.85 -4.67
N VAL A 126 -0.34 -4.57 -5.97
CA VAL A 126 -0.12 -3.23 -6.55
C VAL A 126 -1.09 -2.20 -5.99
N LEU A 127 -2.35 -2.55 -5.77
CA LEU A 127 -3.30 -1.62 -5.15
C LEU A 127 -2.95 -1.38 -3.66
N SER A 128 -2.52 -2.42 -2.94
CA SER A 128 -2.03 -2.31 -1.56
C SER A 128 -0.81 -1.41 -1.45
N SER A 129 0.09 -1.40 -2.45
CA SER A 129 1.25 -0.49 -2.43
C SER A 129 0.84 0.98 -2.50
N LYS A 130 -0.20 1.31 -3.27
CA LYS A 130 -0.75 2.68 -3.31
C LYS A 130 -1.39 3.11 -2.00
N PHE A 131 -2.00 2.17 -1.29
CA PHE A 131 -2.51 2.41 0.05
C PHE A 131 -1.35 2.69 1.04
N LEU A 132 -0.28 1.91 0.96
CA LEU A 132 0.93 2.12 1.74
C LEU A 132 1.62 3.47 1.44
N ASP A 133 1.67 3.90 0.17
CA ASP A 133 2.13 5.24 -0.23
C ASP A 133 1.38 6.34 0.53
N HIS A 134 0.05 6.31 0.46
CA HIS A 134 -0.80 7.28 1.10
C HIS A 134 -0.63 7.27 2.63
N LEU A 135 -0.46 6.09 3.22
CA LEU A 135 -0.22 5.96 4.66
C LEU A 135 1.13 6.56 5.02
N ALA A 136 2.20 6.27 4.28
CA ALA A 136 3.52 6.83 4.53
C ALA A 136 3.53 8.37 4.45
N ARG A 137 2.76 8.97 3.54
CA ARG A 137 2.66 10.43 3.39
C ARG A 137 1.85 11.13 4.45
N SER A 138 0.84 10.47 5.04
CA SER A 138 -0.03 11.10 6.05
C SER A 138 0.73 11.48 7.33
N GLY A 139 1.86 10.82 7.60
CA GLY A 139 2.77 11.15 8.69
C GLY A 139 2.21 10.81 10.09
N GLY A 140 3.01 11.08 11.12
CA GLY A 140 2.67 10.81 12.52
C GLY A 140 3.44 9.62 13.13
N ALA A 141 3.52 9.58 14.46
CA ALA A 141 4.32 8.59 15.19
C ALA A 141 3.83 7.15 14.96
N MET A 142 2.52 6.91 15.09
CA MET A 142 1.90 5.60 14.83
C MET A 142 2.15 5.09 13.40
N THR A 143 2.19 6.01 12.45
CA THR A 143 2.47 5.72 11.03
C THR A 143 3.93 5.34 10.82
N ALA A 144 4.86 6.03 11.49
CA ALA A 144 6.30 5.76 11.39
C ALA A 144 6.65 4.34 11.88
N ASP A 145 6.06 3.90 13.00
CA ASP A 145 6.29 2.57 13.56
C ASP A 145 5.80 1.46 12.60
N GLU A 146 4.60 1.64 12.01
CA GLU A 146 4.06 0.67 11.05
C GLU A 146 4.88 0.65 9.75
N VAL A 147 5.34 1.82 9.28
CA VAL A 147 6.24 1.94 8.12
C VAL A 147 7.57 1.20 8.38
N GLU A 148 8.22 1.43 9.52
CA GLU A 148 9.45 0.73 9.88
C GLU A 148 9.24 -0.80 9.94
N ARG A 149 8.11 -1.23 10.52
CA ARG A 149 7.76 -2.65 10.57
C ARG A 149 7.60 -3.26 9.18
N GLN A 150 6.93 -2.57 8.24
CA GLN A 150 6.77 -3.05 6.87
C GLN A 150 8.12 -3.16 6.15
N VAL A 151 9.05 -2.23 6.36
CA VAL A 151 10.42 -2.33 5.82
C VAL A 151 11.11 -3.59 6.32
N LYS A 152 11.07 -3.87 7.63
CA LYS A 152 11.68 -5.07 8.22
C LYS A 152 11.09 -6.35 7.65
N VAL A 153 9.75 -6.44 7.57
CA VAL A 153 9.07 -7.60 6.99
C VAL A 153 9.45 -7.81 5.53
N ALA A 154 9.49 -6.74 4.72
CA ALA A 154 9.89 -6.83 3.32
C ALA A 154 11.34 -7.31 3.14
N LEU A 155 12.27 -6.83 3.98
CA LEU A 155 13.66 -7.28 3.96
C LEU A 155 13.77 -8.76 4.38
N GLU A 156 13.00 -9.20 5.37
CA GLU A 156 12.95 -10.60 5.79
C GLU A 156 12.42 -11.51 4.68
N TRP A 157 11.37 -11.09 3.96
CA TRP A 157 10.84 -11.83 2.80
C TRP A 157 11.86 -12.01 1.68
N LEU A 158 12.74 -11.03 1.46
CA LEU A 158 13.81 -11.15 0.45
C LEU A 158 15.01 -11.98 0.94
N ARG A 159 15.23 -12.10 2.25
CA ARG A 159 16.29 -12.94 2.83
C ARG A 159 15.87 -14.41 2.96
N GLY A 160 14.58 -14.65 3.14
CA GLY A 160 14.01 -15.97 3.41
C GLY A 160 13.97 -16.89 2.19
N GLU A 161 13.19 -17.96 2.33
CA GLU A 161 12.90 -18.85 1.22
C GLU A 161 12.11 -18.13 0.12
N ARG A 162 12.42 -18.42 -1.15
CA ARG A 162 11.76 -17.77 -2.28
C ARG A 162 10.28 -18.13 -2.31
N ILE A 163 9.45 -17.14 -2.02
CA ILE A 163 8.00 -17.19 -2.19
C ILE A 163 7.62 -16.03 -3.13
N GLU A 164 7.10 -16.36 -4.31
CA GLU A 164 6.97 -15.41 -5.44
C GLU A 164 6.15 -14.16 -5.09
N TYR A 165 5.01 -14.32 -4.44
CA TYR A 165 4.17 -13.19 -4.05
C TYR A 165 4.78 -12.36 -2.91
N HIS A 166 5.58 -12.97 -2.04
CA HIS A 166 6.31 -12.25 -0.99
C HIS A 166 7.44 -11.40 -1.57
N HIS A 167 8.19 -11.93 -2.54
CA HIS A 167 9.19 -11.15 -3.27
C HIS A 167 8.54 -9.96 -3.99
N PHE A 168 7.41 -10.19 -4.67
CA PHE A 168 6.65 -9.14 -5.33
C PHE A 168 6.15 -8.07 -4.36
N ALA A 169 5.53 -8.49 -3.25
CA ALA A 169 5.07 -7.59 -2.20
C ALA A 169 6.23 -6.80 -1.56
N ALA A 170 7.35 -7.46 -1.26
CA ALA A 170 8.53 -6.84 -0.65
C ALA A 170 9.10 -5.72 -1.53
N VAL A 171 9.24 -5.97 -2.84
CA VAL A 171 9.74 -4.97 -3.79
C VAL A 171 8.82 -3.76 -3.85
N LEU A 172 7.50 -3.97 -3.89
CA LEU A 172 6.52 -2.89 -3.85
C LEU A 172 6.61 -2.10 -2.54
N ILE A 173 6.65 -2.77 -1.39
CA ILE A 173 6.79 -2.12 -0.08
C ILE A 173 8.05 -1.27 -0.05
N LEU A 174 9.21 -1.83 -0.36
CA LEU A 174 10.50 -1.13 -0.28
C LEU A 174 10.56 0.08 -1.22
N LYS A 175 9.97 -0.03 -2.41
CA LYS A 175 9.81 1.11 -3.34
C LYS A 175 9.03 2.24 -2.67
N GLU A 176 7.81 1.96 -2.19
CA GLU A 176 6.94 2.99 -1.62
C GLU A 176 7.57 3.62 -0.36
N MET A 177 8.28 2.83 0.45
CA MET A 177 8.99 3.35 1.64
C MET A 177 10.18 4.24 1.27
N ALA A 178 10.94 3.87 0.23
CA ALA A 178 12.04 4.70 -0.25
C ALA A 178 11.55 6.05 -0.81
N GLU A 179 10.44 6.06 -1.56
CA GLU A 179 9.88 7.27 -2.15
C GLU A 179 9.22 8.18 -1.11
N ASN A 180 8.43 7.60 -0.20
CA ASN A 180 7.49 8.36 0.62
C ASN A 180 7.90 8.48 2.09
N ALA A 181 8.76 7.59 2.58
CA ALA A 181 9.23 7.56 3.97
C ALA A 181 10.77 7.52 4.08
N SER A 182 11.46 8.30 3.22
CA SER A 182 12.93 8.28 3.09
C SER A 182 13.72 8.46 4.41
N THR A 183 13.19 9.18 5.40
CA THR A 183 13.83 9.33 6.72
C THR A 183 13.85 8.02 7.49
N VAL A 184 12.73 7.29 7.52
CA VAL A 184 12.60 6.00 8.20
C VAL A 184 13.35 4.92 7.41
N PHE A 185 13.20 4.90 6.09
CA PHE A 185 13.86 3.93 5.22
C PHE A 185 15.39 4.00 5.31
N ASN A 186 15.95 5.19 5.57
CA ASN A 186 17.40 5.39 5.49
C ASN A 186 18.24 4.52 6.43
N VAL A 187 17.72 4.17 7.61
CA VAL A 187 18.47 3.30 8.54
C VAL A 187 18.63 1.87 7.99
N HIS A 188 17.78 1.49 7.04
CA HIS A 188 17.73 0.16 6.43
C HIS A 188 18.39 0.09 5.04
N VAL A 189 18.95 1.19 4.53
CA VAL A 189 19.59 1.21 3.19
C VAL A 189 20.67 0.13 3.08
N SER A 190 21.42 -0.13 4.15
CA SER A 190 22.42 -1.21 4.14
C SER A 190 21.82 -2.56 3.87
N GLU A 191 20.80 -2.89 4.65
CA GLU A 191 20.12 -4.16 4.55
C GLU A 191 19.44 -4.31 3.19
N PHE A 192 18.89 -3.23 2.65
CA PHE A 192 18.29 -3.20 1.32
C PHE A 192 19.30 -3.54 0.23
N VAL A 193 20.49 -2.90 0.23
CA VAL A 193 21.51 -3.15 -0.80
C VAL A 193 22.00 -4.60 -0.78
N ASP A 194 22.04 -5.22 0.39
CA ASP A 194 22.46 -6.62 0.51
C ASP A 194 21.42 -7.58 -0.10
N VAL A 195 20.12 -7.25 -0.05
CA VAL A 195 19.02 -8.17 -0.45
C VAL A 195 18.40 -7.86 -1.82
N ILE A 196 18.52 -6.64 -2.34
CA ILE A 196 17.87 -6.24 -3.61
C ILE A 196 18.32 -7.10 -4.80
N TRP A 197 19.53 -7.67 -4.74
CA TRP A 197 20.05 -8.60 -5.74
C TRP A 197 19.21 -9.88 -5.87
N VAL A 198 18.56 -10.31 -4.79
CA VAL A 198 17.64 -11.46 -4.82
C VAL A 198 16.43 -11.13 -5.69
N ALA A 199 15.88 -9.92 -5.54
CA ALA A 199 14.74 -9.45 -6.32
C ALA A 199 15.07 -9.20 -7.80
N LEU A 200 16.21 -8.56 -8.10
CA LEU A 200 16.68 -8.30 -9.47
C LEU A 200 16.94 -9.59 -10.27
N ARG A 201 17.17 -10.71 -9.57
CA ARG A 201 17.37 -12.02 -10.19
C ARG A 201 16.10 -12.85 -10.22
N ASP A 202 14.96 -12.32 -9.79
CA ASP A 202 13.70 -13.04 -9.85
C ASP A 202 13.09 -12.89 -11.25
N PRO A 203 12.90 -13.99 -12.01
CA PRO A 203 12.31 -13.93 -13.35
C PRO A 203 10.92 -13.29 -13.37
N MET A 204 10.12 -13.46 -12.31
CA MET A 204 8.79 -12.88 -12.24
C MET A 204 8.85 -11.36 -12.10
N LEU A 205 9.79 -10.86 -11.30
CA LEU A 205 9.95 -9.42 -11.06
C LEU A 205 10.55 -8.71 -12.27
N ALA A 206 11.56 -9.33 -12.89
CA ALA A 206 12.19 -8.82 -14.10
C ALA A 206 11.17 -8.64 -15.25
N VAL A 207 10.20 -9.57 -15.39
CA VAL A 207 9.13 -9.45 -16.38
C VAL A 207 8.17 -8.29 -16.09
N GLN A 208 8.02 -7.90 -14.82
CA GLN A 208 7.12 -6.83 -14.40
C GLN A 208 7.81 -5.46 -14.24
N GLY A 209 9.14 -5.41 -14.29
CA GLY A 209 9.94 -4.18 -14.16
C GLY A 209 9.82 -3.49 -12.79
N LYS A 210 9.35 -4.19 -11.76
CA LYS A 210 9.12 -3.62 -10.42
C LYS A 210 10.38 -3.55 -9.57
N ASP A 211 11.31 -4.45 -9.82
CA ASP A 211 12.65 -4.48 -9.26
C ASP A 211 13.46 -3.24 -9.67
N ASP A 212 13.39 -2.83 -10.94
CA ASP A 212 14.02 -1.58 -11.42
C ASP A 212 13.41 -0.33 -10.76
N GLU A 213 12.08 -0.26 -10.65
CA GLU A 213 11.41 0.84 -9.94
C GLU A 213 11.88 0.95 -8.48
N ALA A 214 11.98 -0.16 -7.77
CA ALA A 214 12.43 -0.19 -6.38
C ALA A 214 13.91 0.18 -6.22
N LEU A 215 14.78 -0.30 -7.11
CA LEU A 215 16.19 0.06 -7.13
C LEU A 215 16.37 1.56 -7.37
N ARG A 216 15.66 2.11 -8.37
CA ARG A 216 15.66 3.54 -8.70
C ARG A 216 15.20 4.39 -7.52
N ALA A 217 14.11 4.00 -6.87
CA ALA A 217 13.60 4.67 -5.68
C ALA A 217 14.64 4.71 -4.55
N CYS A 218 15.32 3.59 -4.28
CA CYS A 218 16.37 3.54 -3.27
C CYS A 218 17.59 4.41 -3.64
N LEU A 219 18.06 4.36 -4.90
CA LEU A 219 19.17 5.18 -5.37
C LEU A 219 18.88 6.70 -5.22
N CYS A 220 17.62 7.11 -5.44
CA CYS A 220 17.18 8.48 -5.15
C CYS A 220 17.33 8.87 -3.66
N VAL A 221 17.11 7.95 -2.72
CA VAL A 221 17.35 8.19 -1.28
C VAL A 221 18.84 8.32 -1.00
N ILE A 222 19.68 7.46 -1.60
CA ILE A 222 21.13 7.49 -1.45
C ILE A 222 21.72 8.80 -2.01
N LYS A 223 21.23 9.29 -3.15
CA LYS A 223 21.70 10.54 -3.79
C LYS A 223 21.58 11.76 -2.87
N LYS A 224 20.54 11.81 -2.03
CA LYS A 224 20.30 12.94 -1.12
C LYS A 224 21.22 12.97 0.10
N ARG A 225 22.16 12.02 0.24
CA ARG A 225 23.03 11.82 1.41
C ARG A 225 24.49 12.22 1.16
N GLU A 226 25.25 12.31 2.24
CA GLU A 226 26.68 12.66 2.22
C GLU A 226 27.53 11.74 1.33
N THR A 227 28.49 12.34 0.63
CA THR A 227 29.35 11.73 -0.40
C THR A 227 30.09 10.47 0.07
N ARG A 228 30.45 10.40 1.36
CA ARG A 228 31.21 9.27 1.91
C ARG A 228 30.47 7.94 1.83
N TRP A 229 29.17 7.94 2.16
CA TRP A 229 28.35 6.73 2.12
C TRP A 229 28.01 6.34 0.69
N ARG A 230 27.72 7.32 -0.17
CA ARG A 230 27.43 7.10 -1.59
C ARG A 230 28.50 6.25 -2.27
N VAL A 231 29.77 6.61 -2.12
CA VAL A 231 30.91 5.88 -2.72
C VAL A 231 30.94 4.42 -2.27
N GLN A 232 30.75 4.15 -0.98
CA GLN A 232 30.75 2.78 -0.44
C GLN A 232 29.59 1.94 -0.99
N TRP A 233 28.39 2.53 -1.12
CA TRP A 233 27.22 1.87 -1.70
C TRP A 233 27.42 1.57 -3.19
N TYR A 234 27.94 2.53 -3.95
CA TYR A 234 28.23 2.35 -5.37
C TYR A 234 29.24 1.23 -5.60
N TYR A 235 30.34 1.18 -4.83
CA TYR A 235 31.32 0.10 -4.96
C TYR A 235 30.72 -1.26 -4.61
N ARG A 236 29.97 -1.36 -3.51
CA ARG A 236 29.29 -2.62 -3.13
C ARG A 236 28.31 -3.07 -4.20
N MET A 237 27.53 -2.16 -4.78
CA MET A 237 26.59 -2.50 -5.83
C MET A 237 27.30 -2.90 -7.13
N PHE A 238 28.39 -2.21 -7.48
CA PHE A 238 29.19 -2.56 -8.66
C PHE A 238 29.85 -3.93 -8.51
N ASP A 239 30.47 -4.22 -7.37
CA ASP A 239 31.10 -5.52 -7.07
C ASP A 239 30.07 -6.66 -7.16
N ALA A 240 28.89 -6.45 -6.56
CA ALA A 240 27.77 -7.38 -6.65
C ALA A 240 27.25 -7.58 -8.10
N THR A 241 27.46 -6.65 -9.03
CA THR A 241 27.14 -6.87 -10.46
C THR A 241 28.20 -7.73 -11.14
N GLN A 242 29.47 -7.61 -10.73
CA GLN A 242 30.59 -8.38 -11.31
C GLN A 242 30.53 -9.85 -10.92
N ASP A 243 30.18 -10.15 -9.66
CA ASP A 243 29.97 -11.51 -9.17
C ASP A 243 28.89 -12.28 -9.96
N VAL A 244 27.99 -11.56 -10.63
CA VAL A 244 26.79 -12.12 -11.27
C VAL A 244 26.94 -12.28 -12.78
N LEU A 245 27.87 -11.55 -13.39
CA LEU A 245 28.22 -11.68 -14.81
C LEU A 245 29.17 -12.86 -15.09
N GLY A 246 29.28 -13.80 -14.15
CA GLY A 246 30.08 -15.01 -14.29
C GLY A 246 29.69 -15.85 -15.52
N ARG A 247 30.65 -16.59 -16.06
CA ARG A 247 30.42 -17.58 -17.12
C ARG A 247 29.41 -18.61 -16.60
N ASN A 248 28.19 -18.62 -17.15
CA ASN A 248 27.03 -19.51 -16.85
C ASN A 248 25.88 -18.90 -16.04
N ALA A 249 25.82 -17.58 -15.86
CA ALA A 249 24.62 -16.95 -15.28
C ALA A 249 23.39 -17.10 -16.20
N PRO A 250 22.19 -17.37 -15.65
CA PRO A 250 20.97 -17.45 -16.45
C PRO A 250 20.55 -16.08 -16.99
N VAL A 251 19.84 -16.05 -18.12
CA VAL A 251 19.52 -14.82 -18.88
C VAL A 251 18.83 -13.75 -18.03
N TYR A 252 17.89 -14.14 -17.15
CA TYR A 252 17.19 -13.20 -16.26
C TYR A 252 18.14 -12.56 -15.23
N SER A 253 19.15 -13.30 -14.76
CA SER A 253 20.16 -12.79 -13.81
C SER A 253 21.11 -11.82 -14.50
N ILE A 254 21.47 -12.09 -15.75
CA ILE A 254 22.25 -11.17 -16.58
C ILE A 254 21.44 -9.90 -16.84
N HIS A 255 20.16 -10.04 -17.20
CA HIS A 255 19.26 -8.91 -17.44
C HIS A 255 19.13 -8.01 -16.21
N GLY A 256 18.80 -8.56 -15.05
CA GLY A 256 18.70 -7.79 -13.80
C GLY A 256 20.00 -7.11 -13.39
N SER A 257 21.15 -7.76 -13.61
CA SER A 257 22.46 -7.16 -13.33
C SER A 257 22.77 -5.99 -14.28
N LEU A 258 22.44 -6.14 -15.57
CA LEU A 258 22.62 -5.06 -16.55
C LEU A 258 21.68 -3.89 -16.29
N LEU A 259 20.44 -4.14 -15.86
CA LEU A 259 19.51 -3.10 -15.41
C LEU A 259 20.10 -2.34 -14.22
N ALA A 260 20.60 -3.06 -13.21
CA ALA A 260 21.23 -2.44 -12.05
C ALA A 260 22.44 -1.58 -12.44
N VAL A 261 23.34 -2.08 -13.29
CA VAL A 261 24.47 -1.29 -13.82
C VAL A 261 23.96 -0.07 -14.60
N GLY A 262 22.95 -0.22 -15.45
CA GLY A 262 22.36 0.87 -16.22
C GLY A 262 21.81 1.98 -15.33
N GLU A 263 21.13 1.62 -14.24
CA GLU A 263 20.66 2.57 -13.24
C GLU A 263 21.83 3.25 -12.53
N LEU A 264 22.82 2.52 -12.03
CA LEU A 264 24.00 3.11 -11.38
C LEU A 264 24.71 4.11 -12.29
N LEU A 265 24.85 3.80 -13.58
CA LEU A 265 25.44 4.70 -14.57
C LEU A 265 24.58 5.94 -14.81
N ARG A 266 23.26 5.80 -14.98
CA ARG A 266 22.35 6.96 -15.08
C ARG A 266 22.48 7.88 -13.88
N PHE A 267 22.53 7.30 -12.68
CA PHE A 267 22.66 8.08 -11.45
C PHE A 267 24.00 8.81 -11.36
N HIS A 268 25.10 8.17 -11.78
CA HIS A 268 26.41 8.83 -11.85
C HIS A 268 26.44 9.96 -12.89
N LEU A 269 25.90 9.75 -14.10
CA LEU A 269 25.86 10.78 -15.15
C LEU A 269 25.07 12.02 -14.70
N GLN A 270 23.93 11.84 -14.04
CA GLN A 270 23.15 12.97 -13.50
C GLN A 270 23.86 13.73 -12.37
N GLU A 271 24.80 13.09 -11.65
CA GLU A 271 25.64 13.80 -10.67
C GLU A 271 26.72 14.63 -11.38
N VAL A 272 27.29 14.12 -12.47
CA VAL A 272 28.29 14.84 -13.28
C VAL A 272 27.68 16.03 -14.02
N GLU A 273 26.46 15.90 -14.54
CA GLU A 273 25.75 16.99 -15.23
C GLU A 273 25.26 18.11 -14.29
N ALA A 274 25.16 17.84 -12.99
CA ALA A 274 24.71 18.81 -11.99
C ALA A 274 25.86 19.63 -11.37
N LEU A 275 27.12 19.34 -11.74
CA LEU A 275 28.34 20.05 -11.34
C LEU A 275 28.75 21.08 -12.39
#